data_AF-A0A3D2IM00-F1
#
_entry.id   AF-A0A3D2IM00-F1
#
_cell.length_a   1.000
_cell.length_b   1.000
_cell.length_c   1.000
_cell.angle_alpha   90.00
_cell.angle_beta   90.00
_cell.angle_gamma   90.00
#
_symmetry.space_group_name_H-M   'P 1'
#
loop_
_entity.id
_entity.type
_entity.pdbx_description
1 polymer ?
#
loop_
_entity_poly.entity_id
_entity_poly.type
_entity_poly.pdbx_seq_one_letter_code
_entity_poly.pdbx_strand_id
1 'polypeptide(L)'
;ALDDDTIILIKHHPIIKPYHIPHMPEELEGTFAVDVSDLLDIEELMIAADVCITDYSSLIYEYSLLDKPLIFYAYDKERFCDWRGFYYDYDEMTPGPVCYTMEELIDVLTMPDYGYDPEEMKAFREKFMDSCDGHATERIEKLVFGESLRS
;
A
#
# COMPACT_ATOMS: atom_id res chain seq x y z
N ALA A 1 -12.54 12.03 -13.78
CA ALA A 1 -11.97 10.68 -13.83
C ALA A 1 -12.44 9.90 -12.63
N LEU A 2 -12.33 10.47 -11.43
CA LEU A 2 -12.98 9.99 -10.22
C LEU A 2 -14.43 10.50 -10.15
N ASP A 3 -15.32 9.72 -9.55
CA ASP A 3 -16.71 10.09 -9.29
C ASP A 3 -16.85 10.95 -8.02
N ASP A 4 -18.06 11.45 -7.77
CA ASP A 4 -18.35 12.30 -6.60
C ASP A 4 -18.28 11.53 -5.26
N ASP A 5 -18.17 10.19 -5.30
CA ASP A 5 -18.12 9.30 -4.12
C ASP A 5 -16.69 8.87 -3.77
N THR A 6 -15.67 9.34 -4.50
CA THR A 6 -14.27 8.99 -4.26
C THR A 6 -13.57 9.99 -3.33
N ILE A 7 -12.89 9.48 -2.30
CA ILE A 7 -11.99 10.26 -1.45
C ILE A 7 -10.57 9.68 -1.52
N ILE A 8 -9.58 10.54 -1.76
CA ILE A 8 -8.15 10.22 -1.75
C ILE A 8 -7.59 10.53 -0.37
N LEU A 9 -7.12 9.48 0.31
CA LEU A 9 -6.41 9.60 1.57
C LEU A 9 -4.91 9.56 1.31
N ILE A 10 -4.20 10.64 1.67
CA ILE A 10 -2.77 10.78 1.44
C ILE A 10 -2.03 10.53 2.75
N LYS A 11 -1.19 9.50 2.78
CA LYS A 11 -0.31 9.20 3.91
C LYS A 11 1.15 9.31 3.49
N HIS A 12 1.83 10.35 3.93
CA HIS A 12 3.26 10.48 3.69
C HIS A 12 4.06 9.54 4.60
N HIS A 13 5.16 9.00 4.05
CA HIS A 13 6.05 8.12 4.81
C HIS A 13 6.76 8.92 5.93
N PRO A 14 6.83 8.43 7.18
CA PRO A 14 7.36 9.19 8.33
C PRO A 14 8.81 9.68 8.18
N ILE A 15 9.60 9.02 7.34
CA ILE A 15 11.00 9.40 7.03
C ILE A 15 11.09 10.65 6.13
N ILE A 16 10.04 10.95 5.36
CA ILE A 16 10.02 12.15 4.53
C ILE A 16 10.00 13.35 5.46
N LYS A 17 11.03 14.20 5.34
CA LYS A 17 11.10 15.44 6.12
C LYS A 17 9.89 16.32 5.75
N PRO A 18 9.26 17.02 6.71
CA PRO A 18 8.08 17.85 6.43
C PRO A 18 8.26 18.84 5.26
N TYR A 19 9.46 19.38 5.08
CA TYR A 19 9.78 20.32 3.99
C TYR A 19 9.91 19.67 2.60
N HIS A 20 9.91 18.34 2.51
CA HIS A 20 9.88 17.58 1.25
C HIS A 20 8.48 17.04 0.96
N ILE A 21 7.52 17.19 1.88
CA ILE A 21 6.12 16.86 1.61
C ILE A 21 5.57 17.94 0.67
N PRO A 22 5.04 17.56 -0.51
CA PRO A 22 4.38 18.52 -1.39
C PRO A 22 3.19 19.16 -0.66
N HIS A 23 3.04 20.48 -0.78
CA HIS A 23 1.89 21.17 -0.21
C HIS A 23 0.64 20.80 -1.02
N MET A 24 -0.38 20.24 -0.36
CA MET A 24 -1.69 20.07 -0.98
C MET A 24 -2.30 21.45 -1.25
N PRO A 25 -2.80 21.75 -2.46
CA PRO A 25 -3.50 23.02 -2.68
C PRO A 25 -4.66 23.18 -1.70
N GLU A 26 -4.77 24.34 -1.04
CA GLU A 26 -5.79 24.61 0.00
C GLU A 26 -7.22 24.41 -0.54
N GLU A 27 -7.42 24.62 -1.83
CA GLU A 27 -8.71 24.46 -2.48
C GLU A 27 -9.14 22.99 -2.63
N LEU A 28 -8.20 22.06 -2.53
CA LEU A 28 -8.46 20.62 -2.65
C LEU A 28 -8.57 19.93 -1.29
N GLU A 29 -7.92 20.47 -0.26
CA GLU A 29 -7.92 19.88 1.08
C GLU A 29 -9.33 19.83 1.69
N GLY A 30 -9.76 18.63 2.10
CA GLY A 30 -11.09 18.42 2.69
C GLY A 30 -12.22 18.41 1.66
N THR A 31 -11.92 18.42 0.36
CA THR A 31 -12.90 18.20 -0.71
C THR A 31 -12.98 16.70 -1.05
N PHE A 32 -12.17 16.24 -2.00
CA PHE A 32 -11.99 14.83 -2.33
C PHE A 32 -10.61 14.31 -1.94
N ALA A 33 -9.72 15.15 -1.41
CA ALA A 33 -8.38 14.77 -0.99
C ALA A 33 -8.13 15.22 0.46
N VAL A 34 -7.57 14.31 1.27
CA VAL A 34 -7.31 14.55 2.70
C VAL A 34 -5.91 14.02 3.04
N ASP A 35 -5.07 14.88 3.62
CA ASP A 35 -3.81 14.44 4.22
C ASP A 35 -4.12 13.84 5.58
N VAL A 36 -3.81 12.55 5.73
CA VAL A 36 -4.04 11.77 6.95
C VAL A 36 -2.73 11.38 7.63
N SER A 37 -1.61 11.99 7.22
CA SER A 37 -0.25 11.71 7.71
C SER A 37 -0.13 11.72 9.23
N ASP A 38 -0.81 12.66 9.89
CA ASP A 38 -0.80 12.81 11.36
C ASP A 38 -2.13 12.43 12.03
N LEU A 39 -3.09 11.89 11.26
CA LEU A 39 -4.46 11.67 11.73
C LEU A 39 -4.79 10.20 12.00
N LEU A 40 -4.30 9.30 11.16
CA LEU A 40 -4.66 7.88 11.19
C LEU A 40 -3.43 6.99 11.07
N ASP A 41 -3.45 5.87 11.78
CA ASP A 41 -2.44 4.84 11.64
C ASP A 41 -2.59 4.11 10.30
N ILE A 42 -1.49 3.57 9.76
CA ILE A 42 -1.49 2.97 8.43
C ILE A 42 -2.42 1.75 8.38
N GLU A 43 -2.52 1.00 9.47
CA GLU A 43 -3.35 -0.18 9.59
C GLU A 43 -4.84 0.14 9.47
N GLU A 44 -5.30 1.25 10.07
CA GLU A 44 -6.68 1.71 9.96
C GLU A 44 -7.00 2.12 8.51
N LEU A 45 -6.06 2.80 7.86
CA LEU A 45 -6.19 3.20 6.46
C LEU A 45 -6.24 2.01 5.52
N MET A 46 -5.41 0.98 5.75
CA MET A 46 -5.43 -0.23 4.93
C MET A 46 -6.80 -0.91 4.97
N ILE A 47 -7.40 -1.00 6.16
CA ILE A 47 -8.71 -1.62 6.36
C ILE A 47 -9.81 -0.78 5.69
N ALA A 48 -9.74 0.55 5.82
CA ALA A 48 -10.76 1.46 5.30
C ALA A 48 -10.70 1.65 3.77
N ALA A 49 -9.52 1.59 3.16
CA ALA A 49 -9.34 1.86 1.74
C ALA A 49 -9.88 0.73 0.85
N ASP A 50 -10.55 1.09 -0.24
CA ASP A 50 -11.00 0.15 -1.28
C ASP A 50 -9.87 -0.25 -2.24
N VAL A 51 -8.91 0.65 -2.47
CA VAL A 51 -7.72 0.45 -3.31
C VAL A 51 -6.53 1.21 -2.72
N CYS A 52 -5.33 0.65 -2.84
CA CYS A 52 -4.10 1.31 -2.42
C CYS A 52 -3.20 1.64 -3.63
N ILE A 53 -2.78 2.90 -3.74
CA ILE A 53 -1.77 3.36 -4.69
C ILE A 53 -0.45 3.50 -3.95
N THR A 54 0.60 2.84 -4.41
CA THR A 54 1.92 2.90 -3.78
C THR A 54 3.04 2.79 -4.81
N ASP A 55 4.29 3.00 -4.42
CA ASP A 55 5.45 2.97 -5.31
C ASP A 55 6.40 1.82 -4.93
N TYR A 56 7.23 2.00 -3.90
CA TYR A 56 8.28 1.09 -3.46
C TYR A 56 8.14 0.74 -1.97
N SER A 57 6.93 0.89 -1.43
CA SER A 57 6.64 0.65 -0.02
C SER A 57 6.56 -0.84 0.30
N SER A 58 7.07 -1.25 1.46
CA SER A 58 6.83 -2.60 1.98
C SER A 58 5.38 -2.85 2.40
N LEU A 59 4.55 -1.80 2.44
CA LEU A 59 3.11 -1.88 2.70
C LEU A 59 2.41 -2.92 1.83
N ILE A 60 2.93 -3.17 0.62
CA ILE A 60 2.39 -4.12 -0.35
C ILE A 60 2.22 -5.53 0.24
N TYR A 61 3.11 -5.93 1.15
CA TYR A 61 3.07 -7.25 1.77
C TYR A 61 1.88 -7.35 2.71
N GLU A 62 1.71 -6.38 3.60
CA GLU A 62 0.62 -6.33 4.58
C GLU A 62 -0.73 -6.10 3.90
N TYR A 63 -0.81 -5.18 2.94
CA TYR A 63 -2.04 -4.89 2.21
C TYR A 63 -2.52 -6.09 1.37
N SER A 64 -1.60 -6.93 0.86
CA SER A 64 -1.97 -8.14 0.11
C SER A 64 -2.82 -9.12 0.92
N LEU A 65 -2.73 -9.11 2.26
CA LEU A 65 -3.53 -9.94 3.15
C LEU A 65 -5.03 -9.57 3.14
N LEU A 66 -5.37 -8.37 2.65
CA LEU A 66 -6.75 -7.86 2.61
C LEU A 66 -7.52 -8.29 1.36
N ASP A 67 -6.86 -8.92 0.38
CA ASP A 67 -7.50 -9.29 -0.90
C ASP A 67 -8.12 -8.08 -1.64
N LYS A 68 -7.41 -6.94 -1.59
CA LYS A 68 -7.84 -5.68 -2.19
C LYS A 68 -6.89 -5.21 -3.30
N PRO A 69 -7.38 -4.43 -4.28
CA PRO A 69 -6.58 -3.87 -5.37
C PRO A 69 -5.37 -3.05 -4.92
N LEU A 70 -4.23 -3.30 -5.58
CA LEU A 70 -3.00 -2.51 -5.49
C LEU A 70 -2.67 -1.91 -6.86
N ILE A 71 -2.32 -0.62 -6.88
CA ILE A 71 -1.82 0.07 -8.07
C ILE A 71 -0.43 0.62 -7.77
N PHE A 72 0.51 0.40 -8.69
CA PHE A 72 1.91 0.77 -8.52
C PHE A 72 2.24 2.00 -9.36
N TYR A 73 2.47 3.15 -8.73
CA TYR A 73 2.87 4.37 -9.43
C TYR A 73 4.39 4.57 -9.37
N ALA A 74 5.09 3.92 -10.29
CA ALA A 74 6.55 3.80 -10.31
C ALA A 74 7.21 4.79 -11.30
N TYR A 75 6.82 6.07 -11.24
CA TYR A 75 7.23 7.11 -12.21
C TYR A 75 8.74 7.35 -12.30
N ASP A 76 9.51 6.94 -11.28
CA ASP A 76 10.96 7.10 -11.20
C ASP A 76 11.71 5.78 -10.95
N LYS A 77 11.14 4.63 -11.36
CA LYS A 77 11.66 3.27 -11.11
C LYS A 77 13.15 3.13 -11.40
N GLU A 78 13.60 3.60 -12.57
CA GLU A 78 15.01 3.52 -12.98
C GLU A 78 15.93 4.25 -11.97
N ARG A 79 15.55 5.47 -11.60
CA ARG A 79 16.31 6.29 -10.65
C ARG A 79 16.31 5.71 -9.25
N PHE A 80 15.18 5.15 -8.81
CA PHE A 80 15.07 4.51 -7.50
C PHE A 80 15.93 3.24 -7.44
N CYS A 81 15.89 2.40 -8.48
CA CYS A 81 16.66 1.17 -8.59
C CYS A 81 18.18 1.45 -8.51
N ASP A 82 18.67 2.46 -9.23
CA ASP A 82 20.08 2.86 -9.21
C ASP A 82 20.57 3.29 -7.82
N TRP A 83 19.68 3.86 -6.98
CA TRP A 83 20.04 4.38 -5.66
C TRP A 83 19.92 3.35 -4.54
N ARG A 84 18.86 2.54 -4.54
CA ARG A 84 18.51 1.63 -3.43
C ARG A 84 18.67 0.15 -3.79
N GLY A 85 18.50 -0.19 -5.07
CA GLY A 85 18.30 -1.55 -5.54
C GLY A 85 16.99 -2.17 -5.01
N PHE A 86 16.64 -3.32 -5.56
CA PHE A 86 15.53 -4.14 -5.07
C PHE A 86 16.06 -5.53 -4.67
N TYR A 87 15.44 -6.12 -3.64
CA TYR A 87 15.77 -7.49 -3.22
C TYR A 87 15.27 -8.54 -4.21
N TYR A 88 14.17 -8.24 -4.90
CA TYR A 88 13.56 -9.02 -5.98
C TYR A 88 13.47 -8.15 -7.23
N ASP A 89 13.18 -8.75 -8.38
CA ASP A 89 12.72 -7.96 -9.52
C ASP A 89 11.48 -7.16 -9.08
N TYR A 90 11.44 -5.87 -9.42
CA TYR A 90 10.31 -5.02 -9.05
C TYR A 90 9.01 -5.59 -9.61
N ASP A 91 9.04 -6.12 -10.84
CA ASP A 91 7.85 -6.67 -11.49
C ASP A 91 7.38 -7.98 -10.82
N GLU A 92 8.24 -8.66 -10.05
CA GLU A 92 7.83 -9.79 -9.21
C GLU A 92 7.18 -9.36 -7.87
N MET A 93 7.31 -8.09 -7.49
CA MET A 93 6.79 -7.54 -6.24
C MET A 93 5.47 -6.79 -6.42
N THR A 94 4.96 -6.65 -7.64
CA THR A 94 3.79 -5.82 -7.95
C THR A 94 2.59 -6.66 -8.37
N PRO A 95 1.75 -7.17 -7.45
CA PRO A 95 0.53 -7.91 -7.77
C PRO A 95 -0.61 -6.97 -8.23
N GLY A 96 -0.38 -6.23 -9.31
CA GLY A 96 -1.32 -5.27 -9.85
C GLY A 96 -0.69 -4.33 -10.88
N PRO A 97 -1.50 -3.44 -11.49
CA PRO A 97 -1.03 -2.59 -12.58
C PRO A 97 0.13 -1.67 -12.18
N VAL A 98 1.18 -1.65 -13.00
CA VAL A 98 2.31 -0.74 -12.86
C VAL A 98 2.17 0.42 -13.84
N CYS A 99 2.06 1.62 -13.29
CA CYS A 99 1.90 2.89 -13.99
C CYS A 99 3.19 3.71 -13.84
N TYR A 100 3.75 4.13 -14.97
CA TYR A 100 4.93 4.99 -15.06
C TYR A 100 4.56 6.45 -15.34
N THR A 101 3.33 6.71 -15.81
CA THR A 101 2.81 8.06 -16.03
C THR A 101 1.50 8.31 -15.30
N MET A 102 1.17 9.59 -15.13
CA MET A 102 -0.11 10.01 -14.56
C MET A 102 -1.29 9.60 -15.46
N GLU A 103 -1.11 9.62 -16.79
CA GLU A 103 -2.16 9.15 -17.70
C GLU A 103 -2.45 7.65 -17.50
N GLU A 104 -1.41 6.81 -17.38
CA GLU A 104 -1.59 5.38 -17.11
C GLU A 104 -2.30 5.13 -15.78
N LEU A 105 -1.95 5.90 -14.73
CA LEU A 105 -2.63 5.82 -13.45
C LEU A 105 -4.11 6.18 -13.55
N ILE A 106 -4.44 7.26 -14.28
CA ILE A 106 -5.82 7.67 -14.53
C ILE A 106 -6.58 6.59 -15.31
N ASP A 107 -5.95 5.99 -16.32
CA ASP A 107 -6.57 4.93 -17.12
C ASP A 107 -6.91 3.73 -16.22
N VAL A 108 -5.96 3.27 -15.38
CA VAL A 108 -6.18 2.19 -14.41
C VAL A 108 -7.29 2.52 -13.42
N LEU A 109 -7.35 3.75 -12.91
CA LEU A 109 -8.41 4.19 -11.98
C LEU A 109 -9.82 4.15 -12.59
N THR A 110 -9.93 4.10 -13.92
CA THR A 110 -11.21 3.97 -14.63
C THR A 110 -11.51 2.54 -15.09
N MET A 111 -10.59 1.59 -14.89
CA MET A 111 -10.81 0.19 -15.21
C MET A 111 -11.74 -0.48 -14.19
N PRO A 112 -12.50 -1.52 -14.61
CA PRO A 112 -13.21 -2.37 -13.67
C PRO A 112 -12.25 -2.95 -12.62
N ASP A 113 -12.63 -2.86 -11.35
CA ASP A 113 -11.85 -3.33 -10.19
C ASP A 113 -10.39 -2.85 -10.20
N TYR A 114 -10.11 -1.70 -10.85
CA TYR A 114 -8.78 -1.12 -10.99
C TYR A 114 -7.74 -2.06 -11.63
N GLY A 115 -8.18 -3.01 -12.46
CA GLY A 115 -7.30 -4.02 -13.06
C GLY A 115 -6.83 -5.10 -12.09
N TYR A 116 -7.51 -5.28 -10.95
CA TYR A 116 -7.22 -6.33 -9.97
C TYR A 116 -7.37 -7.74 -10.55
N ASP A 117 -6.32 -8.55 -10.37
CA ASP A 117 -6.34 -9.98 -10.65
C ASP A 117 -6.21 -10.78 -9.34
N PRO A 118 -7.26 -11.50 -8.91
CA PRO A 118 -7.22 -12.28 -7.68
C PRO A 118 -6.24 -13.45 -7.72
N GLU A 119 -5.95 -14.02 -8.89
CA GLU A 119 -4.97 -15.11 -9.01
C GLU A 119 -3.54 -14.59 -8.88
N GLU A 120 -3.26 -13.40 -9.44
CA GLU A 120 -1.98 -12.71 -9.25
C GLU A 120 -1.76 -12.35 -7.77
N MET A 121 -2.78 -11.76 -7.13
CA MET A 121 -2.74 -11.41 -5.71
C MET A 121 -2.54 -12.65 -4.83
N LYS A 122 -3.23 -13.75 -5.14
CA LYS A 122 -3.07 -15.02 -4.43
C LYS A 122 -1.66 -15.59 -4.59
N ALA A 123 -1.11 -15.60 -5.81
CA ALA A 123 0.24 -16.08 -6.07
C ALA A 123 1.29 -15.25 -5.30
N PHE A 124 1.11 -13.92 -5.24
CA PHE A 124 1.95 -13.05 -4.45
C PHE A 124 1.90 -13.39 -2.95
N ARG A 125 0.70 -13.59 -2.38
CA ARG A 125 0.55 -14.00 -0.98
C ARG A 125 1.17 -15.36 -0.69
N GLU A 126 0.95 -16.35 -1.55
CA GLU A 126 1.56 -17.68 -1.39
C GLU A 126 3.10 -17.60 -1.42
N LYS A 127 3.66 -16.67 -2.20
CA LYS A 127 5.11 -16.46 -2.29
C LYS A 127 5.68 -15.73 -1.06
N PHE A 128 5.02 -14.66 -0.60
CA PHE A 128 5.61 -13.73 0.38
C PHE A 128 4.98 -13.77 1.77
N MET A 129 3.74 -14.23 1.88
CA MET A 129 2.91 -14.11 3.08
C MET A 129 2.35 -15.46 3.60
N ASP A 130 2.80 -16.60 3.07
CA ASP A 130 2.29 -17.94 3.43
C ASP A 130 2.44 -18.29 4.93
N SER A 131 3.37 -17.63 5.63
CA SER A 131 3.56 -17.83 7.08
C SER A 131 2.66 -16.95 7.97
N CYS A 132 1.84 -16.07 7.39
CA CYS A 132 0.98 -15.13 8.10
C CYS A 132 -0.37 -15.78 8.45
N ASP A 133 -0.40 -16.53 9.55
CA ASP A 133 -1.61 -17.23 10.04
C ASP A 133 -2.41 -16.47 11.11
N GLY A 134 -2.04 -15.21 11.41
CA GLY A 134 -2.69 -14.39 12.43
C GLY A 134 -2.29 -14.69 13.88
N HIS A 135 -1.39 -15.64 14.15
CA HIS A 135 -1.00 -16.06 15.50
C HIS A 135 0.44 -15.68 15.90
N ALA A 136 1.04 -14.70 15.21
CA ALA A 136 2.41 -14.27 15.51
C ALA A 136 2.57 -13.77 16.96
N THR A 137 1.65 -12.94 17.44
CA THR A 137 1.66 -12.41 18.82
C THR A 137 1.58 -13.53 19.85
N GLU A 138 0.64 -14.48 19.69
CA GLU A 138 0.50 -15.62 20.60
C GLU A 138 1.78 -16.47 20.68
N ARG A 139 2.46 -16.68 19.54
CA ARG A 139 3.74 -17.41 19.51
C ARG A 139 4.83 -16.67 20.27
N ILE A 140 4.91 -15.35 20.13
CA ILE A 140 5.90 -14.52 20.83
C ILE A 140 5.60 -14.50 22.33
N GLU A 141 4.35 -14.33 22.73
CA GLU A 141 3.96 -14.37 24.15
C GLU A 141 4.33 -15.71 24.78
N LYS A 142 4.02 -16.81 24.10
CA LYS A 142 4.39 -18.16 24.56
C LYS A 142 5.91 -18.33 24.68
N LEU A 143 6.69 -17.78 23.76
CA LEU A 143 8.15 -17.85 23.77
C LEU A 143 8.76 -17.05 24.93
N VAL A 144 8.24 -15.85 25.20
CA VAL A 144 8.80 -14.93 26.20
C VAL A 144 8.33 -15.28 27.61
N PHE A 145 7.07 -15.63 27.79
CA PHE A 145 6.44 -15.78 29.11
C PHE A 145 6.08 -17.24 29.48
N GLY A 146 6.27 -18.19 28.56
CA GLY A 146 5.84 -19.58 28.74
C GLY A 146 4.32 -19.76 28.70
N GLU A 147 3.83 -20.95 29.03
CA GLU A 147 2.39 -21.27 28.96
C GLU A 147 1.54 -20.66 30.10
N SER A 148 2.14 -19.87 31.00
CA SER A 148 1.53 -19.49 32.28
C SER A 148 0.62 -18.23 32.23
N LEU A 149 0.44 -17.58 31.09
CA LEU A 149 -0.29 -16.30 30.99
C LEU A 149 -1.78 -16.40 30.58
N ARG A 150 -2.33 -17.59 30.35
CA ARG A 150 -3.78 -17.73 30.15
C ARG A 150 -4.49 -17.78 31.51
N SER A 151 -4.82 -16.61 32.07
CA SER A 151 -5.81 -16.44 33.16
C SER A 151 -7.09 -15.84 32.61
#